data_AF-A0A7K9AJ31-F1
#
_entry.id   AF-A0A7K9AJ31-F1
#
_cell.length_a   1.000
_cell.length_b   1.000
_cell.length_c   1.000
_cell.angle_alpha   90.00
_cell.angle_beta   90.00
_cell.angle_gamma   90.00
#
_symmetry.space_group_name_H-M   'P 1'
#
loop_
_entity.id
_entity.type
_entity.pdbx_description
1 polymer ?
#
loop_
_entity_poly.entity_id
_entity_poly.type
_entity_poly.pdbx_seq_one_letter_code
_entity_poly.pdbx_strand_id
1 'polypeptide(L)'
;QICVVFSKELKCWCRAAIKSIMSCTDHYLTECFLVDYAKYIFVNSNDIRVAVEAFMKIPYRAKQCGLYRTKPVTLHINFCEDTAKI
;
A
#
# COMPACT_ATOMS: atom_id res chain seq x y z
N GLN A 1 -7.00 5.16 7.90
CA GLN A 1 -7.78 4.12 8.61
C GLN A 1 -7.18 2.75 8.32
N ILE A 2 -7.10 1.85 9.32
CA ILE A 2 -6.74 0.45 9.12
C ILE A 2 -8.01 -0.41 9.15
N CYS A 3 -8.07 -1.37 8.23
CA CYS A 3 -9.19 -2.27 8.04
C CYS A 3 -8.72 -3.68 7.70
N VAL A 4 -9.66 -4.59 7.49
CA VAL A 4 -9.41 -5.93 6.97
C VAL A 4 -10.21 -6.11 5.69
N VAL A 5 -9.58 -6.70 4.69
CA VAL A 5 -10.15 -6.94 3.36
C VAL A 5 -9.82 -8.36 2.92
N PHE A 6 -10.72 -9.00 2.17
CA PHE A 6 -10.43 -10.31 1.59
C PHE A 6 -9.68 -10.14 0.26
N SER A 7 -8.45 -10.63 0.20
CA SER A 7 -7.68 -10.67 -1.04
C SER A 7 -8.05 -11.93 -1.83
N LYS A 8 -8.69 -11.76 -2.99
CA LYS A 8 -9.05 -12.89 -3.88
C LYS A 8 -7.82 -13.65 -4.38
N GLU A 9 -6.74 -12.92 -4.67
CA GLU A 9 -5.49 -13.50 -5.17
C GLU A 9 -4.77 -14.32 -4.09
N LEU A 10 -4.64 -13.76 -2.87
CA LEU A 10 -3.99 -14.46 -1.75
C LEU A 10 -4.93 -15.47 -1.07
N LYS A 11 -6.22 -15.45 -1.42
CA LYS A 11 -7.30 -16.27 -0.85
C LYS A 11 -7.38 -16.18 0.68
N CYS A 12 -7.14 -14.99 1.25
CA CYS A 12 -7.15 -14.78 2.69
C CYS A 12 -7.55 -13.35 3.09
N TRP A 13 -7.93 -13.19 4.36
CA TRP A 13 -8.15 -11.87 4.97
C TRP A 13 -6.81 -11.20 5.28
N CYS A 14 -6.69 -9.95 4.87
CA CYS A 14 -5.47 -9.15 4.98
C CYS A 14 -5.74 -7.86 5.73
N ARG A 15 -4.78 -7.42 6.54
CA ARG A 15 -4.77 -6.06 7.10
C ARG A 15 -4.45 -5.07 5.98
N ALA A 16 -5.23 -4.00 5.90
CA ALA A 16 -5.09 -3.01 4.85
C ALA A 16 -5.16 -1.59 5.40
N ALA A 17 -4.38 -0.71 4.78
CA ALA A 17 -4.51 0.73 4.93
C ALA A 17 -5.30 1.29 3.75
N ILE A 18 -6.37 2.04 4.03
CA ILE A 18 -7.12 2.76 3.00
C ILE A 18 -6.22 3.89 2.45
N LYS A 19 -6.10 3.97 1.12
CA LYS A 19 -5.26 4.96 0.43
C LYS A 19 -6.09 6.00 -0.31
N SER A 20 -7.08 5.57 -1.06
CA SER A 20 -8.00 6.46 -1.77
C SER A 20 -9.38 5.82 -1.90
N ILE A 21 -10.40 6.67 -2.04
CA ILE A 21 -11.79 6.25 -2.29
C ILE A 21 -12.22 6.94 -3.57
N MET A 22 -12.69 6.15 -4.54
CA MET A 22 -13.16 6.61 -5.83
C MET A 22 -14.68 6.39 -5.92
N SER A 23 -15.40 7.44 -6.27
CA SER A 23 -16.83 7.36 -6.57
C SER A 23 -17.02 6.83 -7.99
N CYS A 24 -17.73 5.71 -8.13
CA CYS A 24 -18.24 5.21 -9.40
C CYS A 24 -19.78 5.40 -9.42
N THR A 25 -20.42 5.24 -10.57
CA THR A 25 -21.86 5.51 -10.76
C THR A 25 -22.75 4.77 -9.77
N ASP A 26 -22.40 3.53 -9.41
CA ASP A 26 -23.25 2.65 -8.60
C ASP A 26 -22.57 2.12 -7.32
N HIS A 27 -21.30 2.46 -7.10
CA HIS A 27 -20.53 1.97 -5.96
C HIS A 27 -19.28 2.82 -5.70
N TYR A 28 -18.71 2.65 -4.51
CA TYR A 28 -17.42 3.23 -4.16
C TYR A 28 -16.33 2.16 -4.22
N LEU A 29 -15.31 2.40 -5.05
CA LEU A 29 -14.09 1.60 -5.06
C LEU A 29 -13.08 2.21 -4.09
N THR A 30 -12.52 1.37 -3.24
CA THR A 30 -11.47 1.78 -2.31
C THR A 30 -10.15 1.14 -2.72
N GLU A 31 -9.14 1.98 -2.89
CA GLU A 31 -7.75 1.53 -3.01
C GLU A 31 -7.20 1.23 -1.62
N CYS A 32 -6.72 0.01 -1.45
CA CYS A 32 -6.21 -0.52 -0.19
C CYS A 32 -4.77 -1.00 -0.39
N PHE A 33 -3.90 -0.67 0.56
CA PHE A 33 -2.55 -1.21 0.63
C PHE A 33 -2.48 -2.30 1.69
N LEU A 34 -2.16 -3.53 1.27
CA LEU A 34 -1.97 -4.68 2.15
C LEU A 34 -0.66 -4.54 2.91
N VAL A 35 -0.74 -4.11 4.17
CA VAL A 35 0.41 -3.68 5.00
C VAL A 35 1.39 -4.81 5.32
N ASP A 36 0.99 -6.06 5.11
CA ASP A 36 1.84 -7.24 5.33
C ASP A 36 2.45 -7.81 4.06
N TYR A 37 1.99 -7.35 2.89
CA TYR A 37 2.35 -7.93 1.58
C TYR A 37 2.89 -6.90 0.58
N ALA A 38 2.96 -5.62 0.94
CA ALA A 38 3.37 -4.53 0.05
C ALA A 38 2.57 -4.43 -1.26
N LYS A 39 1.28 -4.77 -1.24
CA LYS A 39 0.44 -4.88 -2.43
C LYS A 39 -0.73 -3.91 -2.40
N TYR A 40 -0.95 -3.20 -3.50
CA TYR A 40 -2.17 -2.42 -3.71
C TYR A 40 -3.26 -3.31 -4.30
N ILE A 41 -4.49 -3.16 -3.79
CA ILE A 41 -5.68 -3.81 -4.31
C ILE A 41 -6.84 -2.81 -4.35
N PHE A 42 -7.80 -3.05 -5.24
CA PHE A 42 -9.07 -2.34 -5.27
C PHE A 42 -10.18 -3.24 -4.74
N VAL A 43 -10.98 -2.74 -3.80
CA VAL A 43 -12.11 -3.46 -3.22
C VAL A 43 -13.36 -2.60 -3.25
N ASN A 44 -14.53 -3.23 -3.32
CA ASN A 44 -15.78 -2.51 -3.08
C ASN A 44 -15.80 -2.08 -1.60
N SER A 45 -16.29 -0.86 -1.34
CA SER A 45 -16.36 -0.33 0.03
C SER A 45 -17.21 -1.21 0.96
N ASN A 46 -18.21 -1.92 0.41
CA ASN A 46 -19.04 -2.88 1.14
C ASN A 46 -18.28 -4.15 1.57
N ASP A 47 -17.10 -4.41 1.02
CA ASP A 47 -16.27 -5.58 1.36
C ASP A 47 -15.23 -5.28 2.45
N ILE A 48 -15.15 -4.03 2.91
CA ILE A 48 -14.25 -3.61 3.97
C ILE A 48 -14.83 -4.02 5.34
N ARG A 49 -13.97 -4.54 6.22
CA ARG A 49 -14.31 -4.89 7.60
C ARG A 49 -13.46 -4.13 8.59
N VAL A 50 -14.03 -3.81 9.75
CA VAL A 50 -13.30 -3.18 10.85
C VAL A 50 -12.23 -4.13 11.38
N ALA A 51 -11.01 -3.63 11.57
CA ALA A 51 -9.95 -4.42 12.19
C ALA A 51 -10.20 -4.58 13.68
N VAL A 52 -10.29 -5.83 14.13
CA VAL A 52 -10.32 -6.17 15.56
C VAL A 52 -8.98 -5.78 16.19
N GLU A 53 -9.01 -5.21 17.39
CA GLU A 53 -7.84 -4.66 18.08
C GLU A 53 -6.68 -5.67 18.20
N ALA A 54 -6.98 -6.96 18.40
CA ALA A 54 -5.99 -8.02 18.47
C ALA A 54 -5.07 -8.07 17.22
N PHE A 55 -5.61 -7.79 16.03
CA PHE A 55 -4.84 -7.75 14.78
C PHE A 55 -3.89 -6.55 14.68
N MET A 56 -4.11 -5.52 15.50
CA MET A 56 -3.29 -4.30 15.51
C MET A 56 -2.05 -4.42 16.40
N LYS A 57 -1.98 -5.45 17.24
CA LYS A 57 -0.82 -5.70 18.12
C LYS A 57 0.43 -6.16 17.38
N ILE A 58 0.26 -6.73 16.18
CA ILE A 58 1.37 -7.21 15.36
C ILE A 58 1.88 -6.03 14.50
N PRO A 59 3.20 -5.79 14.41
CA PRO A 59 3.74 -4.79 13.48
C PRO A 59 3.38 -5.07 12.02
N TYR A 60 3.41 -4.06 11.16
CA TYR A 60 3.30 -4.27 9.71
C TYR A 60 4.51 -5.05 9.21
N ARG A 61 4.27 -6.11 8.44
CA ARG A 61 5.35 -7.01 8.00
C ARG A 61 6.07 -6.50 6.77
N ALA A 62 5.40 -5.72 5.92
CA ALA A 62 6.04 -5.15 4.74
C ALA A 62 6.83 -3.88 5.10
N LYS A 63 8.08 -3.81 4.63
CA LYS A 63 8.94 -2.64 4.79
C LYS A 63 9.40 -2.14 3.42
N GLN A 64 9.18 -0.86 3.15
CA GLN A 64 9.72 -0.21 1.97
C GLN A 64 11.22 0.01 2.15
N CYS A 65 12.01 -0.43 1.19
CA CYS A 65 13.44 -0.26 1.15
C CYS A 65 13.93 0.01 -0.28
N GLY A 66 15.08 0.66 -0.40
CA GLY A 66 15.77 0.87 -1.66
C GLY A 66 16.98 -0.05 -1.75
N LEU A 67 17.29 -0.51 -2.96
CA LEU A 67 18.53 -1.23 -3.22
C LEU A 67 19.71 -0.25 -3.15
N TYR A 68 20.72 -0.61 -2.35
CA TYR A 68 21.89 0.24 -2.15
C TYR A 68 22.81 0.18 -3.37
N ARG A 69 23.32 1.34 -3.80
CA ARG A 69 24.25 1.53 -4.93
C ARG A 69 23.76 1.04 -6.29
N THR A 70 22.45 0.88 -6.47
CA THR A 70 21.85 0.58 -7.78
C THR A 70 21.17 1.83 -8.35
N LYS A 71 21.31 2.07 -9.66
CA LYS A 71 20.55 3.09 -10.39
C LYS A 71 19.90 2.44 -11.62
N PRO A 72 18.70 2.88 -12.04
CA PRO A 72 18.10 2.36 -13.27
C PRO A 72 18.94 2.78 -14.50
N VAL A 73 19.23 1.83 -15.38
CA VAL A 73 20.09 2.07 -16.57
C VAL A 73 19.38 2.83 -17.69
N THR A 74 18.05 2.79 -17.72
CA THR A 74 17.20 3.44 -18.74
C THR A 74 16.66 4.78 -18.31
N LEU A 75 16.91 5.19 -17.06
CA LEU A 75 16.34 6.40 -16.50
C LEU A 75 17.34 7.56 -16.69
N HIS A 76 17.10 8.36 -17.73
CA HIS A 76 17.79 9.63 -17.94
C HIS A 76 17.22 10.68 -16.97
N ILE A 77 17.74 10.72 -15.75
CA ILE A 77 17.50 11.85 -14.83
C ILE A 77 18.69 12.80 -14.97
N ASN A 78 18.43 14.07 -15.28
CA ASN A 78 19.40 15.13 -15.03
C ASN A 78 19.51 15.26 -13.52
N PHE A 79 20.47 14.55 -12.91
CA PHE A 79 20.80 14.77 -11.51
C PHE A 79 21.41 16.17 -11.41
N CYS A 80 20.71 17.09 -10.74
CA CYS A 80 21.36 18.28 -10.22
C CYS A 80 22.34 17.77 -9.16
N GLU A 81 23.64 17.80 -9.44
CA GLU A 81 24.65 17.52 -8.43
C GLU A 81 24.49 18.58 -7.35
N ASP A 82 24.09 18.14 -6.15
CA ASP A 82 23.93 19.00 -4.98
C ASP A 82 25.33 19.44 -4.53
N THR A 83 25.87 20.43 -5.24
CA THR A 83 27.18 21.05 -5.05
C THR A 83 27.13 22.14 -3.98
N ALA A 84 26.07 22.18 -3.18
CA ALA A 84 25.96 23.06 -2.03
C ALA A 84 27.13 22.78 -1.07
N LYS A 85 28.09 23.69 -1.07
CA LYS A 85 29.18 23.72 -0.10
C LYS A 85 28.60 24.22 1.24
N ILE A 86 28.88 23.46 2.30
CA ILE A 86 28.61 23.86 3.70
C ILE A 86 29.44 25.10 4.04
#